data_AF-A0A7Y8LKP9-F1
#
_entry.id   AF-A0A7Y8LKP9-F1
#
_cell.length_a   1.000
_cell.length_b   1.000
_cell.length_c   1.000
_cell.angle_alpha   90.00
_cell.angle_beta   90.00
_cell.angle_gamma   90.00
#
_symmetry.space_group_name_H-M   'P 1'
#
loop_
_entity.id
_entity.type
_entity.pdbx_description
1 polymer ?
#
loop_
_entity_poly.entity_id
_entity_poly.type
_entity_poly.pdbx_seq_one_letter_code
_entity_poly.pdbx_strand_id
1 'polypeptide(L)'
;MNKGWIKLHRQIEDNEFWFSERFTKGQAWVDLLILANHKPATVFIRGIEIRLNPGESCHSQLTLAKRWKWNFKTVVTFLKTLEKREMLETKTNNVTTIISIKNWNLYQGNGEQNGDQIGEQKE
;
A
#
# COMPACT_ATOMS: atom_id res chain seq x y z
N MET A 1 -3.08 9.25 -22.50
CA MET A 1 -2.99 8.29 -21.38
C MET A 1 -1.65 7.56 -21.48
N ASN A 2 -0.80 7.67 -20.47
CA ASN A 2 0.47 6.94 -20.45
C ASN A 2 0.16 5.47 -20.09
N LYS A 3 0.42 4.53 -21.00
CA LYS A 3 0.19 3.09 -20.81
C LYS A 3 1.54 2.44 -20.51
N GLY A 4 1.63 1.69 -19.42
CA GLY A 4 2.85 0.99 -19.02
C GLY A 4 3.02 0.95 -17.50
N TRP A 5 3.79 -0.03 -17.00
CA TRP A 5 4.14 -0.15 -15.59
C TRP A 5 5.63 0.16 -15.38
N ILE A 6 5.96 0.76 -14.24
CA ILE A 6 7.35 0.93 -13.78
C ILE A 6 7.51 0.07 -12.54
N LYS A 7 8.48 -0.86 -12.55
CA LYS A 7 8.90 -1.58 -11.35
C LYS A 7 9.73 -0.62 -10.50
N LEU A 8 9.24 -0.29 -9.32
CA LEU A 8 9.94 0.54 -8.36
C LEU A 8 10.65 -0.35 -7.33
N HIS A 9 11.97 -0.26 -7.25
CA HIS A 9 12.73 -0.98 -6.25
C HIS A 9 12.58 -0.31 -4.87
N ARG A 10 12.48 -1.11 -3.80
CA ARG A 10 12.24 -0.59 -2.43
C ARG A 10 13.39 0.26 -1.89
N GLN A 11 14.58 0.18 -2.50
CA GLN A 11 15.73 1.05 -2.22
C GLN A 11 15.46 2.53 -2.49
N ILE A 12 14.32 2.91 -3.09
CA ILE A 12 13.93 4.32 -3.13
C ILE A 12 13.83 4.94 -1.72
N GLU A 13 13.55 4.13 -0.69
CA GLU A 13 13.58 4.60 0.70
C GLU A 13 14.96 5.06 1.17
N ASP A 14 16.04 4.54 0.58
CA ASP A 14 17.42 4.93 0.93
C ASP A 14 17.83 6.26 0.30
N ASN A 15 17.02 6.77 -0.65
CA ASN A 15 17.28 8.04 -1.31
C ASN A 15 16.91 9.21 -0.37
N GLU A 16 17.84 10.16 -0.21
CA GLU A 16 17.67 11.33 0.67
C GLU A 16 16.43 12.19 0.32
N PHE A 17 16.02 12.21 -0.95
CA PHE A 17 14.87 12.98 -1.40
C PHE A 17 13.53 12.32 -1.09
N TRP A 18 13.50 11.03 -0.74
CA TRP A 18 12.24 10.34 -0.49
C TRP A 18 11.55 10.85 0.78
N PHE A 19 12.31 11.09 1.86
CA PHE A 19 11.79 11.60 3.14
C PHE A 19 12.14 13.07 3.42
N SER A 20 12.72 13.79 2.45
CA SER A 20 13.14 15.19 2.61
C SER A 20 11.96 16.10 2.92
N GLU A 21 10.80 15.87 2.29
CA GLU A 21 9.62 16.73 2.38
C GLU A 21 8.42 16.06 3.05
N ARG A 22 7.39 16.86 3.34
CA ARG A 22 6.09 16.34 3.76
C ARG A 22 5.43 15.61 2.59
N PHE A 23 4.93 14.41 2.85
CA PHE A 23 4.37 13.58 1.79
C PHE A 23 3.11 14.19 1.18
N THR A 24 2.95 14.01 -0.12
CA THR A 24 1.67 14.21 -0.80
C THR A 24 0.80 12.94 -0.67
N LYS A 25 -0.49 13.03 -0.99
CA LYS A 25 -1.38 11.85 -0.98
C LYS A 25 -0.92 10.77 -1.97
N GLY A 26 -0.39 11.17 -3.12
CA GLY A 26 0.16 10.24 -4.12
C GLY A 26 1.40 9.53 -3.59
N GLN A 27 2.33 10.26 -2.97
CA GLN A 27 3.53 9.69 -2.37
C GLN A 27 3.19 8.74 -1.22
N ALA A 28 2.23 9.11 -0.35
CA ALA A 28 1.77 8.23 0.73
C ALA A 28 1.13 6.94 0.21
N TRP A 29 0.43 6.99 -0.93
CA TRP A 29 -0.08 5.77 -1.58
C TRP A 29 1.05 4.89 -2.10
N VAL A 30 2.04 5.47 -2.80
CA VAL A 30 3.21 4.71 -3.28
C VAL A 30 3.98 4.11 -2.10
N ASP A 31 4.13 4.86 -1.01
CA ASP A 31 4.76 4.39 0.22
C ASP A 31 4.04 3.17 0.81
N LEU A 32 2.71 3.15 0.85
CA LEU A 32 1.95 1.96 1.27
C LEU A 32 2.21 0.74 0.37
N LEU A 33 2.37 0.94 -0.94
CA LEU A 33 2.72 -0.14 -1.87
C LEU A 33 4.14 -0.67 -1.63
N ILE A 34 5.08 0.22 -1.27
CA ILE A 34 6.45 -0.15 -0.89
C ILE A 34 6.47 -0.89 0.45
N LEU A 35 5.65 -0.49 1.42
CA LEU A 35 5.57 -1.11 2.75
C LEU A 35 4.87 -2.48 2.75
N ALA A 36 3.92 -2.71 1.84
CA ALA A 36 3.24 -4.00 1.71
C ALA A 36 4.24 -5.15 1.49
N ASN A 37 4.11 -6.27 2.20
CA ASN A 37 5.06 -7.38 2.07
C ASN A 37 4.94 -8.07 0.72
N HIS A 38 6.06 -8.52 0.14
CA HIS A 38 6.05 -9.33 -1.09
C HIS A 38 5.87 -10.83 -0.81
N LYS A 39 6.22 -11.27 0.39
CA LYS A 39 6.13 -12.67 0.84
C LYS A 39 5.47 -12.71 2.22
N PRO A 40 4.91 -13.85 2.65
CA PRO A 40 4.43 -13.99 4.01
C PRO A 40 5.54 -13.60 5.01
N ALA A 41 5.17 -12.84 6.05
CA ALA A 41 6.09 -12.36 7.06
C ALA A 41 5.46 -12.45 8.45
N THR A 42 6.28 -12.71 9.46
CA THR A 42 5.85 -12.71 10.86
C THR A 42 6.58 -11.59 11.59
N VAL A 43 5.82 -10.72 12.25
CA VAL A 43 6.34 -9.59 13.02
C VAL A 43 5.86 -9.70 14.45
N PHE A 44 6.76 -9.45 15.41
CA PHE A 44 6.41 -9.39 16.83
C PHE A 44 6.29 -7.93 17.26
N ILE A 45 5.10 -7.53 17.72
CA ILE A 45 4.89 -6.17 18.25
C ILE A 45 4.37 -6.29 19.68
N ARG A 46 5.14 -5.76 20.64
CA ARG A 46 4.83 -5.84 22.09
C ARG A 46 4.57 -7.28 22.55
N GLY A 47 5.35 -8.23 22.03
CA GLY A 47 5.21 -9.66 22.36
C GLY A 47 4.05 -10.38 21.67
N ILE A 48 3.25 -9.70 20.84
CA ILE A 48 2.19 -10.31 20.05
C ILE A 48 2.73 -10.70 18.68
N GLU A 49 2.57 -11.97 18.31
CA GLU A 49 2.87 -12.48 16.96
C GLU A 49 1.80 -12.01 15.98
N ILE A 50 2.23 -11.38 14.88
CA ILE A 50 1.36 -10.94 13.79
C ILE A 50 1.87 -11.58 12.50
N ARG A 51 1.01 -12.39 11.89
CA ARG A 51 1.26 -13.00 10.58
C ARG A 51 0.68 -12.11 9.49
N LEU A 52 1.51 -11.77 8.51
CA LEU A 52 1.18 -10.92 7.38
C LEU A 52 1.26 -11.74 6.10
N ASN A 53 0.24 -11.61 5.27
CA ASN A 53 0.21 -12.17 3.93
C ASN A 53 0.90 -11.22 2.92
N PRO A 54 1.26 -11.72 1.72
CA PRO A 54 1.66 -10.85 0.63
C PRO A 54 0.61 -9.77 0.36
N GLY A 55 1.04 -8.52 0.15
CA GLY A 55 0.16 -7.37 0.01
C GLY A 55 -0.28 -6.73 1.32
N GLU A 56 0.09 -7.29 2.47
CA GLU A 56 -0.22 -6.73 3.79
C GLU A 56 1.00 -6.05 4.42
N SER A 57 0.75 -4.98 5.17
CA SER A 57 1.73 -4.30 6.01
C SER A 57 1.15 -4.05 7.40
N CYS A 58 2.03 -3.79 8.36
CA CYS A 58 1.64 -3.60 9.75
C CYS A 58 2.27 -2.33 10.30
N HIS A 59 1.50 -1.24 10.32
CA HIS A 59 1.96 0.06 10.79
C HIS A 59 0.87 0.76 11.58
N SER A 60 1.21 1.28 12.76
CA SER A 60 0.30 2.17 13.47
C SER A 60 0.11 3.47 12.67
N GLN A 61 -1.07 4.06 12.77
CA GLN A 61 -1.36 5.37 12.16
C GLN A 61 -0.44 6.47 12.69
N LEU A 62 0.04 6.36 13.93
CA LEU A 62 1.06 7.25 14.50
C LEU A 62 2.42 7.09 13.81
N THR A 63 2.81 5.86 13.48
CA THR A 63 4.04 5.58 12.72
C THR A 63 3.96 6.22 11.34
N LEU A 64 2.84 6.05 10.64
CA LEU A 64 2.61 6.67 9.33
C LEU A 64 2.56 8.20 9.40
N ALA A 65 1.94 8.77 10.44
CA ALA A 65 1.91 10.21 10.66
C ALA A 65 3.32 10.80 10.77
N LYS A 66 4.20 10.16 11.56
CA LYS A 66 5.61 10.57 11.67
C LYS A 66 6.34 10.43 10.34
N ARG A 67 6.22 9.27 9.69
CA ARG A 67 6.88 8.97 8.40
C ARG A 67 6.50 9.96 7.30
N TRP A 68 5.23 10.34 7.24
CA TRP A 68 4.70 11.23 6.19
C TRP A 68 4.74 12.72 6.56
N LYS A 69 5.20 13.06 7.77
CA LYS A 69 5.14 14.41 8.36
C LYS A 69 3.71 14.97 8.34
N TRP A 70 2.73 14.10 8.59
CA TRP A 70 1.31 14.42 8.69
C TRP A 70 0.86 14.46 10.14
N ASN A 71 -0.24 15.16 10.40
CA ASN A 71 -0.94 14.96 11.67
C ASN A 71 -1.74 13.65 11.62
N PHE A 72 -2.03 13.08 12.79
CA PHE A 72 -2.75 11.83 12.93
C PHE A 72 -4.11 11.84 12.22
N LYS A 73 -4.88 12.93 12.35
CA LYS A 73 -6.21 13.06 11.73
C LYS A 73 -6.13 12.98 10.20
N THR A 74 -5.10 13.57 9.59
CA THR A 74 -4.87 13.48 8.13
C THR A 74 -4.63 12.04 7.70
N VAL A 75 -3.85 11.26 8.45
CA VAL A 75 -3.63 9.83 8.17
C VAL A 75 -4.95 9.05 8.25
N VAL A 76 -5.71 9.21 9.33
CA VAL A 76 -7.01 8.54 9.52
C VAL A 76 -7.95 8.85 8.34
N THR A 77 -8.10 10.13 7.99
CA THR A 77 -8.97 10.56 6.90
C THR A 77 -8.49 10.01 5.56
N PHE A 78 -7.17 9.97 5.33
CA PHE A 78 -6.61 9.43 4.10
C PHE A 78 -6.86 7.92 3.97
N LEU A 79 -6.57 7.13 5.00
CA LEU A 79 -6.82 5.68 4.98
C LEU A 79 -8.30 5.38 4.77
N LYS A 80 -9.22 6.06 5.46
CA LYS A 80 -10.67 5.93 5.24
C LYS A 80 -11.09 6.28 3.81
N THR A 81 -10.42 7.26 3.21
CA THR A 81 -10.67 7.63 1.81
C THR A 81 -10.24 6.52 0.85
N LEU A 82 -9.10 5.87 1.12
CA LEU A 82 -8.60 4.73 0.34
C LEU A 82 -9.49 3.50 0.50
N GLU A 83 -9.99 3.21 1.72
CA GLU A 83 -10.97 2.16 1.98
C GLU A 83 -12.27 2.39 1.20
N LYS A 84 -12.83 3.62 1.26
CA LYS A 84 -14.04 3.98 0.51
C LYS A 84 -13.88 3.83 -1.01
N ARG A 85 -12.65 3.94 -1.51
CA ARG A 85 -12.31 3.77 -2.93
C ARG A 85 -11.89 2.33 -3.28
N GLU A 86 -12.03 1.41 -2.33
CA GLU A 86 -11.65 0.00 -2.49
C GLU A 86 -10.18 -0.17 -2.91
N MET A 87 -9.29 0.70 -2.44
CA MET A 87 -7.86 0.62 -2.73
C MET A 87 -7.12 -0.24 -1.70
N LEU A 88 -7.62 -0.26 -0.46
CA LEU A 88 -7.07 -1.05 0.63
C LEU A 88 -8.17 -1.40 1.64
N GLU A 89 -7.84 -2.26 2.59
CA GLU A 89 -8.62 -2.53 3.81
C GLU A 89 -7.71 -2.33 5.02
N THR A 90 -8.26 -1.79 6.12
CA THR A 90 -7.54 -1.72 7.40
C THR A 90 -8.20 -2.57 8.48
N LYS A 91 -7.39 -3.30 9.24
CA LYS A 91 -7.80 -4.01 10.45
C LYS A 91 -6.98 -3.49 11.62
N THR A 92 -7.62 -2.78 12.53
CA THR A 92 -6.95 -2.20 13.70
C THR A 92 -7.15 -3.09 14.91
N ASN A 93 -6.03 -3.49 15.51
CA ASN A 93 -6.00 -4.19 16.79
C ASN A 93 -5.45 -3.23 17.87
N ASN A 94 -5.48 -3.65 19.14
CA ASN A 94 -5.00 -2.84 20.28
C ASN A 94 -3.51 -2.43 20.19
N VAL A 95 -2.75 -3.03 19.28
CA VAL A 95 -1.31 -2.83 19.16
C VAL A 95 -0.89 -2.14 17.85
N THR A 96 -1.63 -2.33 16.76
CA THR A 96 -1.24 -1.87 15.42
C THR A 96 -2.41 -1.89 14.44
N THR A 97 -2.20 -1.33 13.26
CA THR A 97 -3.12 -1.45 12.12
C THR A 97 -2.46 -2.32 11.05
N ILE A 98 -3.15 -3.39 10.67
CA ILE A 98 -2.85 -4.17 9.47
C ILE A 98 -3.51 -3.47 8.29
N ILE A 99 -2.74 -3.22 7.24
CA ILE A 99 -3.19 -2.58 6.01
C ILE A 99 -2.99 -3.58 4.87
N SER A 100 -4.09 -3.98 4.24
CA SER A 100 -4.11 -4.96 3.14
C SER A 100 -4.45 -4.25 1.84
N ILE A 101 -3.52 -4.26 0.87
CA ILE A 101 -3.72 -3.61 -0.43
C ILE A 101 -4.65 -4.46 -1.30
N LYS A 102 -5.75 -3.88 -1.80
CA LYS A 102 -6.64 -4.58 -2.73
C LYS A 102 -5.97 -4.72 -4.09
N ASN A 103 -6.17 -5.88 -4.73
CA ASN A 103 -5.59 -6.20 -6.05
C ASN A 103 -4.06 -6.04 -6.09
N TRP A 104 -3.37 -6.31 -4.99
CA TRP A 104 -1.91 -6.14 -4.87
C TRP A 104 -1.12 -6.82 -6.01
N ASN A 105 -1.59 -7.98 -6.48
CA ASN A 105 -0.97 -8.74 -7.58
C ASN A 105 -0.86 -7.92 -8.89
N LEU A 106 -1.81 -7.02 -9.17
CA LEU A 106 -1.76 -6.15 -10.35
C LEU A 106 -0.53 -5.24 -10.32
N TYR A 107 -0.09 -4.82 -9.12
CA TYR A 107 1.05 -3.94 -8.95
C TYR A 107 2.40 -4.67 -9.03
N GLN A 108 2.42 -6.00 -8.90
CA GLN A 108 3.67 -6.77 -8.95
C GLN A 108 4.06 -7.23 -10.36
N GLY A 109 3.22 -6.98 -11.37
CA GLY A 109 3.50 -7.36 -12.76
C GLY A 109 3.35 -8.85 -13.05
N ASN A 110 2.72 -9.62 -12.14
CA ASN A 110 2.32 -11.01 -12.37
C ASN A 110 0.87 -11.12 -12.87
N GLY A 111 0.18 -10.00 -13.08
CA GLY A 111 -1.11 -10.00 -13.77
C GLY A 111 -0.89 -10.33 -15.23
N GLU A 112 -1.26 -11.54 -15.63
CA GLU A 112 -1.61 -11.82 -17.02
C GLU A 112 -2.59 -10.73 -17.47
N GLN A 113 -2.22 -10.03 -18.54
CA GLN A 113 -3.17 -9.22 -19.27
C GLN A 113 -4.14 -10.17 -19.96
N ASN A 114 -5.16 -10.65 -19.24
CA ASN A 114 -6.36 -11.13 -19.91
C ASN A 114 -7.01 -9.90 -20.51
N GLY A 115 -6.60 -9.62 -21.75
CA GLY A 115 -7.28 -8.66 -22.60
C GLY A 115 -8.70 -9.16 -22.77
N ASP A 116 -9.66 -8.38 -22.29
CA ASP A 116 -11.04 -8.49 -22.72
C ASP A 116 -11.09 -8.23 -24.22
N GLN A 117 -10.94 -9.29 -25.02
CA GLN A 117 -11.48 -9.33 -26.38
C GLN A 117 -13.00 -9.47 -26.24
N ILE A 118 -13.69 -8.33 -26.10
CA ILE A 118 -15.10 -8.28 -26.44
C ILE A 118 -15.14 -8.44 -27.96
N GLY A 119 -15.48 -9.65 -28.41
CA GLY A 119 -15.78 -9.93 -29.81
C GLY A 119 -17.04 -9.16 -30.22
N GLU A 120 -16.89 -8.19 -31.11
CA GLU A 120 -17.96 -7.77 -31.99
C GLU A 120 -18.28 -8.95 -32.93
N GLN A 121 -19.31 -9.73 -32.60
CA GLN A 121 -20.00 -10.53 -33.61
C GLN A 121 -21.01 -9.62 -34.29
N LYS A 122 -20.69 -9.25 -35.53
CA LYS A 122 -21.67 -8.86 -36.54
C LYS A 122 -22.36 -10.12 -37.04
N GLU A 123 -23.68 -10.14 -36.97
CA GLU A 123 -24.58 -10.61 -38.04
C GLU A 123 -25.97 -10.00 -37.83
#